data_AF-A0A8H5PCB5-F1
#
_entry.id   AF-A0A8H5PCB5-F1
#
_cell.length_a   1.000
_cell.length_b   1.000
_cell.length_c   1.000
_cell.angle_alpha   90.00
_cell.angle_beta   90.00
_cell.angle_gamma   90.00
#
_symmetry.space_group_name_H-M   'P 1'
#
loop_
_entity.id
_entity.type
_entity.pdbx_description
1 polymer ?
#
loop_
_entity_poly.entity_id
_entity_poly.type
_entity_poly.pdbx_seq_one_letter_code
_entity_poly.pdbx_strand_id
1 'polypeptide(L)'
;MLVAMLWRLPLLLAAYVGLVAGEGQRVLGSDNTDLDHIREKLLEAQIIPTVIDDFPPALSLRVKWKHDSADLGNTLKPDHLKKAPGIHLEKVESEALAGTQLSKDMSYVIVLTDPDAPSRDDPKWSEFCHWIASSSHLKYSTKSKSKHHLKDIIKYKPPAPPPKTGKHRYVFFTFIAANGTTKKLHLSKPEERKHWGSDHAGHGVREWAHENGLIPIGKDDLIPISLTEVNNTQLRILYTRKTTSSSPSTSHVKTHSN
;
A
#
# COMPACT_ATOMS: atom_id res chain seq x y z
N MET A 1 -66.02 29.04 -14.95
CA MET A 1 -66.34 29.20 -16.38
C MET A 1 -65.10 28.78 -17.16
N LEU A 2 -64.99 27.50 -17.53
CA LEU A 2 -65.31 26.95 -18.85
C LEU A 2 -64.41 27.52 -19.97
N VAL A 3 -63.34 26.81 -20.34
CA VAL A 3 -63.04 26.48 -21.75
C VAL A 3 -62.35 25.12 -21.79
N ALA A 4 -63.00 24.17 -22.45
CA ALA A 4 -62.47 22.89 -22.86
C ALA A 4 -61.75 23.04 -24.20
N MET A 5 -60.66 22.30 -24.42
CA MET A 5 -60.27 21.87 -25.76
C MET A 5 -59.45 20.57 -25.64
N LEU A 6 -60.16 19.45 -25.78
CA LEU A 6 -59.59 18.21 -26.30
C LEU A 6 -59.06 18.49 -27.70
N TRP A 7 -57.98 17.82 -28.10
CA TRP A 7 -57.88 17.14 -29.40
C TRP A 7 -57.11 15.83 -29.19
N ARG A 8 -57.77 14.72 -29.55
CA ARG A 8 -57.17 13.41 -29.82
C ARG A 8 -56.95 13.33 -31.33
N LEU A 9 -55.80 12.81 -31.79
CA LEU A 9 -55.70 11.55 -32.55
C LEU A 9 -54.24 11.27 -32.97
N PRO A 10 -53.91 10.00 -33.22
CA PRO A 10 -52.57 9.43 -33.31
C PRO A 10 -52.06 9.40 -34.76
N LEU A 11 -50.74 9.33 -34.93
CA LEU A 11 -50.14 8.84 -36.17
C LEU A 11 -49.06 7.81 -35.85
N LEU A 12 -49.36 6.57 -36.28
CA LEU A 12 -48.44 5.47 -36.51
C LEU A 12 -47.64 5.71 -37.81
N LEU A 13 -46.44 5.11 -37.84
CA LEU A 13 -45.47 4.84 -38.93
C LEU A 13 -44.14 5.57 -38.71
N ALA A 14 -42.96 4.95 -38.85
CA ALA A 14 -42.59 3.64 -39.34
C ALA A 14 -41.27 3.20 -38.68
N ALA A 15 -41.04 1.89 -38.64
CA ALA A 15 -39.78 1.29 -38.24
C ALA A 15 -38.64 1.76 -39.15
N TYR A 16 -37.57 2.30 -38.55
CA TYR A 16 -36.29 2.43 -39.22
C TYR A 16 -35.35 1.36 -38.67
N VAL A 17 -35.29 0.23 -39.36
CA VAL A 17 -34.16 -0.71 -39.24
C VAL A 17 -33.01 -0.09 -40.01
N GLY A 18 -32.14 0.61 -39.28
CA GLY A 18 -30.85 1.08 -39.77
C GLY A 18 -29.75 0.34 -39.05
N LEU A 19 -29.30 -0.78 -39.61
CA LEU A 19 -28.04 -1.40 -39.25
C LEU A 19 -26.91 -0.49 -39.76
N VAL A 20 -26.41 0.39 -38.89
CA VAL A 20 -25.10 1.02 -39.08
C VAL A 20 -24.14 0.36 -38.11
N ALA A 21 -23.41 -0.60 -38.66
CA ALA A 21 -22.23 -1.14 -38.01
C ALA A 21 -21.15 -0.05 -37.94
N GLY A 22 -20.64 0.18 -36.74
CA GLY A 22 -19.33 0.77 -36.50
C GLY A 22 -19.24 2.29 -36.48
N GLU A 23 -19.41 2.88 -35.29
CA GLU A 23 -18.53 3.96 -34.84
C GLU A 23 -18.15 3.73 -33.37
N GLY A 24 -16.90 3.28 -33.20
CA GLY A 24 -16.07 3.37 -32.00
C GLY A 24 -16.73 3.20 -30.64
N GLN A 25 -16.67 1.99 -30.09
CA GLN A 25 -16.51 1.83 -28.65
C GLN A 25 -15.34 2.71 -28.21
N ARG A 26 -15.65 3.82 -27.53
CA ARG A 26 -14.64 4.67 -26.89
C ARG A 26 -14.06 3.89 -25.73
N VAL A 27 -13.01 3.12 -26.01
CA VAL A 27 -12.02 2.74 -25.00
C VAL A 27 -11.25 4.03 -24.69
N LEU A 28 -11.76 4.79 -23.72
CA LEU A 28 -10.97 5.82 -23.05
C LEU A 28 -10.21 5.10 -21.93
N GLY A 29 -8.93 4.84 -22.18
CA GLY A 29 -8.05 4.28 -21.17
C GLY A 29 -7.84 5.26 -20.03
N SER A 30 -7.77 4.69 -18.82
CA SER A 30 -7.22 5.26 -17.58
C SER A 30 -7.91 6.54 -17.09
N ASP A 31 -8.99 6.46 -16.30
CA ASP A 31 -9.42 7.55 -15.39
C ASP A 31 -10.57 7.10 -14.42
N ASN A 32 -10.39 5.99 -13.69
CA ASN A 32 -10.99 5.71 -12.34
C ASN A 32 -10.64 4.30 -11.81
N THR A 33 -10.38 3.35 -12.71
CA THR A 33 -10.26 1.92 -12.39
C THR A 33 -9.13 1.58 -11.42
N ASP A 34 -8.00 2.28 -11.48
CA ASP A 34 -6.83 1.97 -10.65
C ASP A 34 -7.00 2.47 -9.21
N LEU A 35 -7.70 3.61 -9.03
CA LEU A 35 -8.01 4.19 -7.74
C LEU A 35 -9.12 3.39 -7.04
N ASP A 36 -10.17 3.01 -7.78
CA ASP A 36 -11.20 2.10 -7.28
C ASP A 36 -10.60 0.75 -6.86
N HIS A 37 -9.66 0.22 -7.64
CA HIS A 37 -8.97 -1.02 -7.31
C HIS A 37 -8.11 -0.90 -6.04
N ILE A 38 -7.42 0.23 -5.83
CA ILE A 38 -6.70 0.49 -4.58
C ILE A 38 -7.67 0.44 -3.40
N ARG A 39 -8.80 1.16 -3.49
CA ARG A 39 -9.79 1.20 -2.41
C ARG A 39 -10.38 -0.18 -2.13
N GLU A 40 -10.73 -0.94 -3.17
CA GLU A 40 -11.19 -2.32 -3.06
C GLU A 40 -10.18 -3.19 -2.31
N LYS A 41 -8.89 -3.13 -2.68
CA LYS A 41 -7.83 -3.88 -1.98
C LYS A 41 -7.68 -3.49 -0.52
N LEU A 42 -7.85 -2.22 -0.18
CA LEU A 42 -7.81 -1.75 1.20
C LEU A 42 -9.00 -2.23 2.02
N LEU A 43 -10.19 -2.32 1.42
CA LEU A 43 -11.39 -2.88 2.04
C LEU A 43 -11.26 -4.41 2.22
N GLU A 44 -10.86 -5.13 1.18
CA GLU A 44 -10.62 -6.58 1.22
C GLU A 44 -9.60 -6.95 2.30
N ALA A 45 -8.51 -6.18 2.38
CA ALA A 45 -7.49 -6.37 3.38
C ALA A 45 -7.87 -5.83 4.76
N GLN A 46 -9.08 -5.29 4.94
CA GLN A 46 -9.58 -4.68 6.17
C GLN A 46 -8.66 -3.57 6.71
N ILE A 47 -7.92 -2.88 5.86
CA ILE A 47 -7.17 -1.67 6.25
C ILE A 47 -8.15 -0.54 6.52
N ILE A 48 -9.15 -0.42 5.65
CA ILE A 48 -10.34 0.39 5.90
C ILE A 48 -11.41 -0.55 6.51
N PRO A 49 -12.04 -0.20 7.64
CA PRO A 49 -11.83 0.99 8.47
C PRO A 49 -10.87 0.75 9.64
N THR A 50 -10.16 -0.38 9.73
CA THR A 50 -9.50 -0.76 11.00
C THR A 50 -8.28 0.08 11.32
N VAL A 51 -7.46 0.44 10.33
CA VAL A 51 -6.20 1.18 10.47
C VAL A 51 -6.39 2.66 10.11
N ILE A 52 -7.26 2.93 9.14
CA ILE A 52 -7.56 4.27 8.66
C ILE A 52 -9.03 4.36 8.27
N ASP A 53 -9.60 5.56 8.32
CA ASP A 53 -10.95 5.79 7.83
C ASP A 53 -11.02 5.64 6.32
N ASP A 54 -12.22 5.46 5.79
CA ASP A 54 -12.41 5.41 4.34
C ASP A 54 -12.10 6.78 3.71
N PHE A 55 -11.52 6.76 2.51
CA PHE A 55 -11.13 7.95 1.78
C PHE A 55 -11.05 7.61 0.28
N PRO A 56 -11.35 8.55 -0.63
CA PRO A 56 -11.04 8.39 -2.04
C PRO A 56 -9.52 8.39 -2.27
N PRO A 57 -8.90 7.41 -2.94
CA PRO A 57 -7.46 7.46 -3.20
C PRO A 57 -7.12 8.47 -4.30
N ALA A 58 -5.94 9.11 -4.21
CA ALA A 58 -5.54 10.19 -5.15
C ALA A 58 -4.17 10.06 -5.79
N LEU A 59 -3.26 9.38 -5.13
CA LEU A 59 -1.85 9.36 -5.51
C LEU A 59 -1.36 7.93 -5.40
N SER A 60 -0.53 7.53 -6.35
CA SER A 60 0.11 6.23 -6.29
C SER A 60 1.40 6.33 -5.47
N LEU A 61 1.48 5.52 -4.42
CA LEU A 61 2.69 5.32 -3.64
C LEU A 61 3.40 4.07 -4.16
N ARG A 62 4.62 4.23 -4.67
CA ARG A 62 5.49 3.11 -5.01
C ARG A 62 6.61 2.95 -4.00
N VAL A 63 6.67 1.76 -3.43
CA VAL A 63 7.68 1.37 -2.44
C VAL A 63 8.56 0.29 -3.05
N LYS A 64 9.86 0.55 -3.13
CA LYS A 64 10.81 -0.35 -3.79
C LYS A 64 12.04 -0.61 -2.92
N TRP A 65 12.28 -1.89 -2.65
CA TRP A 65 13.54 -2.39 -2.11
C TRP A 65 14.49 -2.78 -3.24
N LYS A 66 15.71 -3.17 -2.89
CA LYS A 66 16.73 -3.59 -3.87
C LYS A 66 16.27 -4.78 -4.72
N HIS A 67 15.53 -5.71 -4.12
CA HIS A 67 15.18 -6.99 -4.72
C HIS A 67 13.66 -7.24 -4.80
N ASP A 68 12.84 -6.32 -4.31
CA ASP A 68 11.37 -6.46 -4.24
C ASP A 68 10.70 -5.09 -4.31
N SER A 69 9.40 -5.06 -4.59
CA SER A 69 8.56 -3.87 -4.51
C SER A 69 7.21 -4.22 -3.90
N ALA A 70 6.64 -3.30 -3.12
CA ALA A 70 5.26 -3.44 -2.66
C ALA A 70 4.31 -3.22 -3.84
N ASP A 71 3.34 -4.11 -3.98
CA ASP A 71 2.32 -4.07 -5.02
C ASP A 71 1.00 -4.59 -4.43
N LEU A 72 0.21 -3.66 -3.89
CA LEU A 72 -1.13 -3.82 -3.29
C LEU A 72 -1.49 -5.25 -2.86
N GLY A 73 -0.91 -5.71 -1.75
CA GLY A 73 -1.21 -7.00 -1.13
C GLY A 73 -0.32 -8.17 -1.57
N ASN A 74 0.68 -7.95 -2.42
CA ASN A 74 1.68 -8.96 -2.75
C ASN A 74 2.46 -9.44 -1.51
N THR A 75 3.03 -10.64 -1.57
CA THR A 75 3.82 -11.20 -0.46
C THR A 75 5.32 -11.03 -0.67
N LEU A 76 6.00 -10.39 0.29
CA LEU A 76 7.44 -10.15 0.25
C LEU A 76 8.22 -11.00 1.27
N LYS A 77 9.51 -11.24 0.99
CA LYS A 77 10.42 -12.00 1.86
C LYS A 77 11.12 -11.05 2.85
N PRO A 78 11.11 -11.32 4.17
CA PRO A 78 11.78 -10.49 5.19
C PRO A 78 13.24 -10.17 4.89
N ASP A 79 13.96 -11.08 4.23
CA ASP A 79 15.38 -10.90 3.90
C ASP A 79 15.63 -9.83 2.83
N HIS A 80 14.63 -9.51 2.01
CA HIS A 80 14.72 -8.43 1.03
C HIS A 80 14.39 -7.05 1.65
N LEU A 81 13.83 -7.04 2.87
CA LEU A 81 13.28 -5.85 3.53
C LEU A 81 14.18 -5.31 4.65
N LYS A 82 15.41 -5.81 4.78
CA LYS A 82 16.35 -5.44 5.87
C LYS A 82 16.76 -3.96 5.87
N LYS A 83 16.68 -3.27 4.74
CA LYS A 83 16.95 -1.84 4.60
C LYS A 83 15.67 -1.10 4.23
N ALA A 84 15.56 0.16 4.65
CA ALA A 84 14.42 1.00 4.27
C ALA A 84 14.29 1.08 2.74
N PRO A 85 13.06 1.06 2.19
CA PRO A 85 12.83 1.14 0.76
C PRO A 85 13.09 2.54 0.21
N GLY A 86 13.28 2.61 -1.11
CA GLY A 86 13.05 3.84 -1.87
C GLY A 86 11.55 4.10 -1.98
N ILE A 87 11.17 5.37 -1.80
CA ILE A 87 9.80 5.86 -1.94
C ILE A 87 9.70 6.71 -3.19
N HIS A 88 8.67 6.48 -3.99
CA HIS A 88 8.33 7.29 -5.15
C HIS A 88 6.85 7.63 -5.12
N LEU A 89 6.53 8.92 -5.20
CA LEU A 89 5.17 9.42 -5.30
C LEU A 89 4.86 9.79 -6.75
N GLU A 90 3.76 9.28 -7.27
CA GLU A 90 3.25 9.66 -8.59
C GLU A 90 1.92 10.40 -8.46
N LYS A 91 1.80 11.46 -9.26
CA LYS A 91 0.52 12.12 -9.45
C LYS A 91 -0.34 11.22 -10.33
N VAL A 92 -1.48 10.81 -9.80
CA VAL A 92 -2.57 10.26 -10.60
C VAL A 92 -3.49 11.45 -10.89
N GLU A 93 -3.83 11.67 -12.16
CA GLU A 93 -4.86 12.66 -12.48
C GLU A 93 -6.18 12.09 -11.93
N SER A 94 -6.79 12.79 -10.99
CA SER A 94 -8.04 12.38 -10.35
C SER A 94 -8.91 13.62 -10.22
N GLU A 95 -10.20 13.50 -10.52
CA GLU A 95 -11.17 14.58 -10.32
C GLU A 95 -11.24 15.02 -8.85
N ALA A 96 -10.96 14.11 -7.91
CA ALA A 96 -10.88 14.43 -6.48
C ALA A 96 -9.67 15.32 -6.13
N LEU A 97 -8.61 15.32 -6.95
CA LEU A 97 -7.49 16.26 -6.84
C LEU A 97 -7.76 17.60 -7.55
N ALA A 98 -8.87 17.75 -8.28
CA ALA A 98 -9.20 18.97 -9.02
C ALA A 98 -9.50 20.12 -8.04
N GLY A 99 -8.46 20.93 -7.76
CA GLY A 99 -8.51 22.05 -6.82
C GLY A 99 -7.52 21.93 -5.66
N THR A 100 -7.00 20.72 -5.38
CA THR A 100 -5.93 20.52 -4.40
C THR A 100 -4.59 20.88 -5.03
N GLN A 101 -4.13 22.12 -4.82
CA GLN A 101 -2.83 22.58 -5.28
C GLN A 101 -1.71 21.96 -4.43
N LEU A 102 -1.26 20.75 -4.80
CA LEU A 102 -0.05 20.16 -4.23
C LEU A 102 1.16 20.99 -4.65
N SER A 103 1.69 21.77 -3.71
CA SER A 103 2.94 22.50 -3.94
C SER A 103 4.13 21.56 -3.79
N LYS A 104 5.12 21.71 -4.68
CA LYS A 104 6.40 20.97 -4.60
C LYS A 104 7.20 21.28 -3.33
N ASP A 105 6.85 22.38 -2.66
CA ASP A 105 7.46 22.81 -1.41
C ASP A 105 6.72 22.28 -0.17
N MET A 106 5.64 21.52 -0.33
CA MET A 106 4.95 20.91 0.80
C MET A 106 5.84 19.86 1.47
N SER A 107 5.81 19.87 2.80
CA SER A 107 6.40 18.78 3.57
C SER A 107 5.45 17.58 3.58
N TYR A 108 6.00 16.37 3.52
CA TYR A 108 5.23 15.14 3.65
C TYR A 108 5.90 14.15 4.59
N VAL A 109 5.12 13.19 5.04
CA VAL A 109 5.50 12.15 6.01
C VAL A 109 5.16 10.80 5.40
N ILE A 110 6.10 9.85 5.48
CA ILE A 110 5.88 8.44 5.16
C ILE A 110 5.89 7.68 6.47
N VAL A 111 4.93 6.77 6.62
CA VAL A 111 4.88 5.85 7.76
C VAL A 111 4.73 4.42 7.29
N LEU A 112 5.16 3.48 8.14
CA LEU A 112 4.94 2.05 7.99
C LEU A 112 4.37 1.50 9.30
N THR A 113 3.20 0.87 9.24
CA THR A 113 2.51 0.26 10.39
C THR A 113 2.20 -1.22 10.12
N ASP A 114 2.15 -2.02 11.18
CA ASP A 114 1.73 -3.43 11.18
C ASP A 114 0.53 -3.61 12.12
N PRO A 115 -0.71 -3.70 11.61
CA PRO A 115 -1.91 -3.91 12.42
C PRO A 115 -2.02 -5.33 12.99
N ASP A 116 -1.21 -6.27 12.50
CA ASP A 116 -1.29 -7.69 12.79
C ASP A 116 -0.27 -8.11 13.87
N ALA A 117 0.38 -7.18 14.59
CA ALA A 117 1.37 -7.55 15.59
C ALA A 117 0.75 -8.02 16.92
N PRO A 118 1.24 -9.10 17.56
CA PRO A 118 2.24 -10.07 17.08
C PRO A 118 1.69 -11.14 16.12
N SER A 119 0.37 -11.33 16.02
CA SER A 119 -0.28 -12.10 14.97
C SER A 119 -1.62 -11.48 14.60
N ARG A 120 -2.11 -11.73 13.38
CA ARG A 120 -3.45 -11.28 12.98
C ARG A 120 -4.56 -11.85 13.89
N ASP A 121 -4.38 -13.08 14.36
CA ASP A 121 -5.37 -13.78 15.20
C ASP A 121 -5.39 -13.28 16.65
N ASP A 122 -4.27 -12.73 17.15
CA ASP A 122 -4.15 -12.13 18.48
C ASP A 122 -3.30 -10.85 18.38
N PRO A 123 -3.87 -9.74 17.85
CA PRO A 123 -3.14 -8.52 17.56
C PRO A 123 -2.97 -7.65 18.81
N LYS A 124 -2.51 -8.22 19.92
CA LYS A 124 -2.35 -7.50 21.19
C LYS A 124 -1.33 -6.35 21.16
N TRP A 125 -0.51 -6.25 20.11
CA TRP A 125 0.40 -5.13 19.86
C TRP A 125 0.04 -4.42 18.54
N SER A 126 -1.24 -4.50 18.16
CA SER A 126 -1.76 -3.95 16.91
C SER A 126 -1.25 -2.53 16.69
N GLU A 127 -1.01 -2.24 15.42
CA GLU A 127 -0.38 -1.01 14.96
C GLU A 127 1.02 -0.85 15.57
N PHE A 128 1.89 -1.78 15.18
CA PHE A 128 3.31 -1.66 15.48
C PHE A 128 3.96 -0.67 14.50
N CYS A 129 4.42 0.47 15.02
CA CYS A 129 5.11 1.51 14.25
C CYS A 129 6.50 1.02 13.79
N HIS A 130 6.62 0.68 12.51
CA HIS A 130 7.87 0.24 11.89
C HIS A 130 8.74 1.40 11.42
N TRP A 131 8.16 2.48 10.92
CA TRP A 131 8.92 3.59 10.37
C TRP A 131 8.11 4.89 10.35
N ILE A 132 8.75 6.01 10.66
CA ILE A 132 8.24 7.35 10.40
C ILE A 132 9.39 8.15 9.80
N ALA A 133 9.20 8.67 8.60
CA ALA A 133 10.16 9.55 7.95
C ALA A 133 9.46 10.77 7.34
N SER A 134 10.18 11.88 7.27
CA SER A 134 9.66 13.13 6.70
C SER A 134 10.57 13.68 5.63
N SER A 135 10.02 14.51 4.75
CA SER A 135 10.77 15.32 3.80
C SER A 135 10.13 16.69 3.65
N SER A 136 10.95 17.71 3.40
CA SER A 136 10.50 19.10 3.26
C SER A 136 10.11 19.50 1.84
N HIS A 137 10.27 18.60 0.86
CA HIS A 137 9.97 18.88 -0.53
C HIS A 137 9.23 17.70 -1.15
N LEU A 138 7.94 17.89 -1.39
CA LEU A 138 7.11 16.95 -2.13
C LEU A 138 7.59 16.88 -3.58
N LYS A 139 8.26 15.78 -3.93
CA LYS A 139 8.69 15.51 -5.31
C LYS A 139 7.78 14.46 -5.92
N TYR A 140 6.75 14.89 -6.65
CA TYR A 140 5.99 13.99 -7.50
C TYR A 140 6.43 14.18 -8.96
N SER A 141 6.52 13.08 -9.70
CA SER A 141 6.98 13.07 -11.08
C SER A 141 6.24 11.98 -11.84
N THR A 142 5.84 12.26 -13.09
CA THR A 142 5.36 11.24 -14.03
C THR A 142 6.48 10.33 -14.54
N LYS A 143 7.74 10.65 -14.21
CA LYS A 143 8.95 9.88 -14.57
C LYS A 143 9.64 9.34 -13.31
N SER A 144 9.89 8.03 -13.29
CA SER A 144 10.35 7.14 -12.20
C SER A 144 11.67 7.48 -11.46
N LYS A 145 12.15 8.73 -11.44
CA LYS A 145 13.48 9.10 -10.91
C LYS A 145 13.48 10.17 -9.82
N SER A 146 12.40 10.36 -9.07
CA SER A 146 12.45 11.20 -7.88
C SER A 146 13.23 10.48 -6.77
N LYS A 147 14.45 10.94 -6.44
CA LYS A 147 15.10 10.56 -5.19
C LYS A 147 14.58 11.46 -4.08
N HIS A 148 13.84 10.87 -3.15
CA HIS A 148 13.32 11.54 -1.98
C HIS A 148 14.37 11.51 -0.87
N HIS A 149 14.72 12.68 -0.33
CA HIS A 149 15.58 12.77 0.85
C HIS A 149 14.66 12.68 2.08
N LEU A 150 14.49 11.45 2.57
CA LEU A 150 13.71 11.15 3.75
C LEU A 150 14.59 11.22 5.00
N LYS A 151 14.10 11.89 6.04
CA LYS A 151 14.72 11.95 7.35
C LYS A 151 13.90 11.14 8.34
N ASP A 152 14.54 10.16 8.96
CA ASP A 152 13.92 9.34 10.00
C ASP A 152 13.54 10.19 11.24
N ILE A 153 12.30 10.02 11.65
CA ILE A 153 11.75 10.48 12.93
C ILE A 153 11.75 9.30 13.90
N ILE A 154 11.22 8.16 13.43
CA ILE A 154 11.39 6.84 14.01
C ILE A 154 12.15 6.00 12.99
N LYS A 155 13.30 5.44 13.39
CA LYS A 155 14.16 4.64 12.50
C LYS A 155 13.39 3.46 11.90
N TYR A 156 13.69 3.12 10.65
CA TYR A 156 13.11 1.94 10.02
C TYR A 156 13.43 0.66 10.79
N LYS A 157 12.40 -0.09 11.18
CA LYS A 157 12.50 -1.45 11.72
C LYS A 157 12.01 -2.42 10.65
N PRO A 158 12.84 -3.36 10.16
CA PRO A 158 12.44 -4.29 9.11
C PRO A 158 11.21 -5.13 9.49
N PRO A 159 10.29 -5.39 8.54
CA PRO A 159 9.29 -6.43 8.66
C PRO A 159 9.91 -7.79 9.02
N ALA A 160 9.41 -8.40 10.08
CA ALA A 160 9.90 -9.68 10.60
C ALA A 160 8.82 -10.31 11.49
N PRO A 161 7.68 -10.74 10.91
CA PRO A 161 6.60 -11.33 11.70
C PRO A 161 7.13 -12.56 12.45
N PRO A 162 6.71 -12.80 13.70
CA PRO A 162 7.23 -13.91 14.47
C PRO A 162 7.01 -15.27 13.78
N PRO A 163 7.85 -16.28 14.03
CA PRO A 163 7.61 -17.60 13.48
C PRO A 163 6.25 -18.14 13.91
N LYS A 164 5.53 -18.78 12.97
CA LYS A 164 4.22 -19.41 13.19
C LYS A 164 3.05 -18.44 13.50
N THR A 165 3.20 -17.14 13.26
CA THR A 165 2.08 -16.17 13.39
C THR A 165 1.37 -15.89 12.06
N GLY A 166 1.77 -16.57 10.99
CA GLY A 166 1.24 -16.36 9.65
C GLY A 166 1.84 -15.13 8.98
N LYS A 167 1.08 -14.55 8.03
CA LYS A 167 1.45 -13.31 7.36
C LYS A 167 0.92 -12.11 8.12
N HIS A 168 1.66 -11.01 8.05
CA HIS A 168 1.22 -9.72 8.57
C HIS A 168 1.07 -8.73 7.43
N ARG A 169 0.11 -7.82 7.57
CA ARG A 169 -0.05 -6.63 6.72
C ARG A 169 0.98 -5.59 7.11
N TYR A 170 1.66 -5.03 6.12
CA TYR A 170 2.54 -3.90 6.30
C TYR A 170 2.03 -2.77 5.41
N VAL A 171 1.55 -1.72 6.06
CA VAL A 171 0.82 -0.64 5.39
C VAL A 171 1.67 0.61 5.39
N PHE A 172 1.93 1.15 4.20
CA PHE A 172 2.53 2.45 4.04
C PHE A 172 1.46 3.52 3.84
N PHE A 173 1.55 4.60 4.61
CA PHE A 173 0.76 5.80 4.40
C PHE A 173 1.68 6.98 4.09
N THR A 174 1.13 7.92 3.33
CA THR A 174 1.75 9.23 3.09
C THR A 174 0.83 10.33 3.58
N PHE A 175 1.34 11.23 4.43
CA PHE A 175 0.60 12.35 5.00
C PHE A 175 1.23 13.70 4.65
N ILE A 176 0.42 14.75 4.70
CA ILE A 176 0.86 16.16 4.64
C ILE A 176 0.28 16.91 5.82
N ALA A 177 0.80 18.12 6.09
CA ALA A 177 0.19 18.98 7.08
C ALA A 177 -1.16 19.52 6.61
N ALA A 178 -2.17 19.44 7.48
CA ALA A 178 -3.52 19.95 7.23
C ALA A 178 -3.56 21.42 6.84
N ASN A 179 -2.62 22.21 7.40
CA ASN A 179 -2.50 23.64 7.14
C ASN A 179 -1.71 23.96 5.85
N GLY A 180 -1.28 22.95 5.08
CA GLY A 180 -0.52 23.13 3.84
C GLY A 180 0.88 23.72 4.02
N THR A 181 1.45 23.69 5.24
CA THR A 181 2.75 24.31 5.49
C THR A 181 3.87 23.69 4.65
N THR A 182 4.73 24.55 4.12
CA THR A 182 5.97 24.19 3.43
C THR A 182 7.17 24.16 4.39
N LYS A 183 6.97 24.62 5.63
CA LYS A 183 8.00 24.57 6.68
C LYS A 183 8.19 23.14 7.17
N LYS A 184 9.38 22.88 7.70
CA LYS A 184 9.70 21.61 8.37
C LYS A 184 8.66 21.30 9.45
N LEU A 185 8.14 20.08 9.43
CA LEU A 185 7.18 19.58 10.40
C LEU A 185 7.85 19.29 11.74
N HIS A 186 7.15 19.64 12.82
CA HIS A 186 7.54 19.37 14.21
C HIS A 186 6.65 18.25 14.75
N LEU A 187 6.94 17.02 14.35
CA LEU A 187 6.12 15.86 14.70
C LEU A 187 6.49 15.31 16.08
N SER A 188 5.49 14.87 16.85
CA SER A 188 5.65 14.02 18.02
C SER A 188 6.27 12.68 17.61
N LYS A 189 6.93 12.03 18.56
CA LYS A 189 7.48 10.70 18.39
C LYS A 189 6.73 9.74 19.29
N PRO A 190 6.21 8.62 18.75
CA PRO A 190 5.78 7.50 19.58
C PRO A 190 6.88 7.13 20.58
N GLU A 191 6.54 7.07 21.87
CA GLU A 191 7.47 6.66 22.92
C GLU A 191 7.88 5.20 22.74
N GLU A 192 6.91 4.36 22.36
CA GLU A 192 7.11 2.99 21.95
C GLU A 192 6.56 2.72 20.55
N ARG A 193 6.88 1.55 20.00
CA ARG A 193 6.38 1.15 18.69
C ARG A 193 5.01 0.46 18.75
N LYS A 194 4.73 -0.27 19.83
CA LYS A 194 3.44 -0.96 20.00
C LYS A 194 2.36 0.10 20.23
N HIS A 195 1.21 -0.02 19.56
CA HIS A 195 0.11 0.95 19.66
C HIS A 195 0.56 2.41 19.45
N TRP A 196 1.65 2.61 18.71
CA TRP A 196 2.28 3.91 18.55
C TRP A 196 2.58 4.64 19.88
N GLY A 197 2.90 3.89 20.94
CA GLY A 197 3.26 4.45 22.25
C GLY A 197 2.07 4.79 23.14
N SER A 198 0.85 4.41 22.76
CA SER A 198 -0.35 4.61 23.57
C SER A 198 -0.65 3.39 24.45
N ASP A 199 -1.25 3.65 25.61
CA ASP A 199 -1.79 2.61 26.50
C ASP A 199 -3.13 2.05 26.02
N HIS A 200 -3.77 2.71 25.05
CA HIS A 200 -5.05 2.29 24.51
C HIS A 200 -4.89 1.32 23.34
N ALA A 201 -5.42 0.10 23.51
CA ALA A 201 -5.56 -0.84 22.41
C ALA A 201 -6.41 -0.21 21.29
N GLY A 202 -5.90 -0.23 20.06
CA GLY A 202 -6.54 0.36 18.88
C GLY A 202 -6.05 1.77 18.52
N HIS A 203 -5.20 2.40 19.34
CA HIS A 203 -4.48 3.61 18.94
C HIS A 203 -3.36 3.25 17.96
N GLY A 204 -3.23 4.02 16.88
CA GLY A 204 -2.17 3.83 15.92
C GLY A 204 -1.95 5.00 14.99
N VAL A 205 -1.84 4.70 13.69
CA VAL A 205 -1.43 5.70 12.70
C VAL A 205 -2.45 6.82 12.54
N ARG A 206 -3.75 6.49 12.63
CA ARG A 206 -4.85 7.45 12.49
C ARG A 206 -4.78 8.53 13.57
N GLU A 207 -4.74 8.12 14.83
CA GLU A 207 -4.73 9.03 15.98
C GLU A 207 -3.46 9.85 16.00
N TRP A 208 -2.30 9.22 15.79
CA TRP A 208 -1.02 9.93 15.71
C TRP A 208 -0.99 10.98 14.60
N ALA A 209 -1.55 10.68 13.42
CA ALA A 209 -1.64 11.64 12.33
C ALA A 209 -2.51 12.85 12.74
N HIS A 210 -3.68 12.60 13.33
CA HIS A 210 -4.58 13.64 13.80
C HIS A 210 -3.91 14.55 14.85
N GLU A 211 -3.25 13.98 15.86
CA GLU A 211 -2.52 14.74 16.91
C GLU A 211 -1.42 15.63 16.34
N ASN A 212 -0.81 15.22 15.24
CA ASN A 212 0.25 15.97 14.57
C ASN A 212 -0.27 16.97 13.53
N GLY A 213 -1.59 17.16 13.45
CA GLY A 213 -2.22 18.01 12.44
C GLY A 213 -1.89 17.54 11.02
N LEU A 214 -1.71 16.24 10.85
CA LEU A 214 -1.50 15.60 9.58
C LEU A 214 -2.83 15.15 9.05
N ILE A 215 -3.10 15.54 7.82
CA ILE A 215 -4.14 14.89 7.03
C ILE A 215 -3.44 13.95 6.07
N PRO A 216 -4.10 12.86 5.69
CA PRO A 216 -3.70 12.29 4.44
C PRO A 216 -3.98 13.31 3.32
N ILE A 217 -3.23 13.25 2.23
CA ILE A 217 -3.24 14.24 1.14
C ILE A 217 -4.63 14.50 0.52
N GLY A 218 -5.48 15.30 1.16
CA GLY A 218 -6.67 15.99 0.62
C GLY A 218 -7.58 16.51 1.72
N LYS A 219 -7.84 17.83 1.74
CA LYS A 219 -9.10 18.36 2.29
C LYS A 219 -10.13 18.06 1.21
N ASP A 220 -11.17 17.30 1.58
CA ASP A 220 -11.99 16.42 0.72
C ASP A 220 -11.31 15.06 0.40
N ASP A 221 -10.64 14.51 1.42
CA ASP A 221 -10.24 13.11 1.65
C ASP A 221 -9.41 12.44 0.56
N LEU A 222 -8.10 12.33 0.74
CA LEU A 222 -7.28 11.62 -0.24
C LEU A 222 -5.98 11.08 0.39
N ILE A 223 -5.59 9.81 0.21
CA ILE A 223 -4.30 9.26 0.71
C ILE A 223 -3.55 8.51 -0.41
N PRO A 224 -2.22 8.71 -0.58
CA PRO A 224 -1.37 7.73 -1.23
C PRO A 224 -1.07 6.58 -0.27
N ILE A 225 -1.66 5.40 -0.52
CA ILE A 225 -1.40 4.18 0.25
C ILE A 225 -0.71 3.14 -0.64
N SER A 226 0.23 2.40 -0.03
CA SER A 226 0.74 1.15 -0.58
C SER A 226 0.64 0.08 0.49
N LEU A 227 0.03 -1.06 0.14
CA LEU A 227 -0.14 -2.22 1.03
C LEU A 227 0.72 -3.38 0.53
N THR A 228 1.37 -4.09 1.44
CA THR A 228 2.04 -5.36 1.13
C THR A 228 1.84 -6.35 2.28
N GLU A 229 1.79 -7.64 1.96
CA GLU A 229 1.84 -8.72 2.95
C GLU A 229 3.29 -9.20 3.10
N VAL A 230 3.72 -9.51 4.32
CA VAL A 230 5.04 -10.11 4.54
C VAL A 230 4.86 -11.41 5.30
N ASN A 231 5.58 -12.45 4.86
CA ASN A 231 5.53 -13.79 5.43
C ASN A 231 6.90 -14.23 5.91
N ASN A 232 7.01 -14.71 7.15
CA ASN A 232 8.23 -15.30 7.70
C ASN A 232 8.22 -16.83 7.64
N THR A 233 7.89 -17.42 6.49
CA THR A 233 8.00 -18.88 6.33
C THR A 233 9.48 -19.29 6.25
N GLN A 234 10.14 -19.40 7.41
CA GLN A 234 11.21 -20.39 7.56
C GLN A 234 10.54 -21.76 7.66
N LEU A 235 10.48 -22.50 6.55
CA LEU A 235 10.34 -23.95 6.63
C LEU A 235 11.61 -24.50 7.29
N ARG A 236 11.43 -24.98 8.52
CA ARG A 236 12.41 -25.64 9.38
C ARG A 236 12.79 -27.00 8.75
N ILE A 237 14.09 -27.30 8.71
CA ILE A 237 14.71 -28.64 8.68
C ILE A 237 14.52 -29.47 7.41
N LEU A 238 15.62 -29.65 6.66
CA LEU A 238 15.95 -30.96 6.10
C LEU A 238 17.24 -31.43 6.79
N TYR A 239 17.09 -32.31 7.79
CA TYR A 239 18.14 -33.29 8.07
C TYR A 239 18.09 -34.32 6.94
N THR A 240 19.19 -34.52 6.22
CA THR A 240 19.55 -35.81 5.66
C THR A 240 20.99 -36.12 6.04
N ARG A 241 21.17 -37.20 6.80
CA ARG A 241 22.47 -37.78 7.13
C ARG A 241 22.78 -38.89 6.11
N LYS A 242 24.01 -38.86 5.58
CA LYS A 242 24.72 -39.85 4.73
C LYS A 242 24.11 -40.05 3.33
N THR A 243 24.91 -39.97 2.26
CA THR A 243 25.97 -40.95 1.96
C THR A 243 27.28 -40.35 1.45
N THR A 244 28.37 -40.98 1.91
CA THR A 244 29.74 -40.92 1.42
C THR A 244 29.82 -41.14 -0.10
N SER A 245 30.49 -40.24 -0.83
CA SER A 245 31.03 -40.53 -2.16
C SER A 245 32.51 -40.88 -2.02
N SER A 246 32.82 -42.17 -1.79
CA SER A 246 34.13 -42.72 -2.11
C SER A 246 34.10 -43.22 -3.55
N SER A 247 34.99 -42.68 -4.36
CA SER A 247 35.28 -43.03 -5.74
C SER A 247 35.53 -44.54 -5.91
N PRO A 248 35.14 -45.15 -7.04
CA PRO A 248 35.49 -46.55 -7.30
C PRO A 248 36.95 -46.63 -7.78
N SER A 249 37.84 -47.13 -6.93
CA SER A 249 39.13 -47.70 -7.34
C SER A 249 38.92 -49.18 -7.66
N THR A 250 39.06 -49.51 -8.94
CA THR A 250 39.05 -50.88 -9.45
C THR A 250 40.30 -51.62 -8.96
N SER A 251 40.14 -52.61 -8.08
CA SER A 251 41.17 -53.59 -7.78
C SER A 251 40.69 -54.99 -8.10
N HIS A 252 41.29 -55.58 -9.13
CA HIS A 252 41.27 -57.01 -9.41
C HIS A 252 41.79 -57.80 -8.20
N VAL A 253 41.03 -58.79 -7.75
CA VAL A 253 41.57 -59.94 -7.01
C VAL A 253 40.91 -61.20 -7.55
N LYS A 254 41.74 -62.06 -8.17
CA LYS A 254 41.44 -63.46 -8.46
C LYS A 254 41.39 -64.23 -7.13
N THR A 255 40.33 -64.99 -6.91
CA THR A 255 40.30 -66.05 -5.90
C THR A 255 40.71 -67.37 -6.57
N HIS A 256 41.79 -67.98 -6.09
CA HIS A 256 42.02 -69.42 -6.21
C HIS A 256 42.00 -70.02 -4.81
N SER A 257 41.12 -71.00 -4.59
CA SER A 257 41.25 -72.00 -3.54
C SER A 257 40.79 -73.35 -4.11
N ASN A 258 41.76 -74.13 -4.56
CA ASN A 258 41.94 -75.56 -4.29
C ASN A 258 43.27 -76.00 -4.92
#